data_AF-L0A249-F1
#
_entry.id   AF-L0A249-F1
#
_cell.length_a   1.000
_cell.length_b   1.000
_cell.length_c   1.000
_cell.angle_alpha   90.00
_cell.angle_beta   90.00
_cell.angle_gamma   90.00
#
_symmetry.space_group_name_H-M   'P 1'
#
loop_
_entity.id
_entity.type
_entity.pdbx_description
1 polymer ?
#
loop_
_entity_poly.entity_id
_entity_poly.type
_entity_poly.pdbx_seq_one_letter_code
_entity_poly.pdbx_strand_id
1 'polypeptide(L)' 'MKEPGQTVTWLRRRNALWERLRAAETSSPEFEETLDELQALIHWPRERILAGLGFPGETPGPTTDRSDS' A
#
# COMPACT_ATOMS: atom_id res chain seq x y z
N MET A 1 7.29 24.57 8.38
CA MET A 1 5.81 24.39 8.32
C MET A 1 5.45 23.95 6.92
N LYS A 2 4.66 22.88 6.73
CA LYS A 2 4.10 22.59 5.40
C LYS A 2 2.93 23.53 5.16
N GLU A 3 2.95 24.23 4.03
CA GLU A 3 1.83 25.07 3.59
C GLU A 3 0.53 24.23 3.51
N PRO A 4 -0.64 24.76 3.91
CA PRO A 4 -1.90 24.00 3.88
C PRO A 4 -2.24 23.46 2.47
N GLY A 5 -1.86 24.19 1.42
CA GLY A 5 -2.00 23.73 0.03
C GLY A 5 -1.14 22.51 -0.34
N GLN A 6 0.03 22.33 0.29
CA GLN A 6 0.86 21.14 0.07
C GLN A 6 0.24 19.89 0.69
N THR A 7 -0.41 20.01 1.84
CA THR A 7 -1.08 18.89 2.51
C THR A 7 -2.26 18.38 1.68
N VAL A 8 -3.08 19.29 1.13
CA VAL A 8 -4.21 18.92 0.28
C VAL A 8 -3.74 18.23 -1.01
N THR A 9 -2.74 18.79 -1.69
CA THR A 9 -2.18 18.19 -2.91
C THR A 9 -1.58 16.82 -2.66
N TRP A 10 -0.86 16.64 -1.53
CA TRP A 10 -0.31 15.35 -1.15
C TRP A 10 -1.40 14.30 -0.89
N LEU A 11 -2.45 14.66 -0.14
CA LEU A 11 -3.58 13.77 0.14
C LEU A 11 -4.31 13.35 -1.15
N ARG A 12 -4.51 14.29 -2.09
CA ARG A 12 -5.11 14.00 -3.39
C ARG A 12 -4.27 13.03 -4.20
N ARG A 13 -2.95 13.24 -4.29
CA ARG A 13 -2.05 12.33 -5.01
C ARG A 13 -2.07 10.93 -4.41
N ARG A 14 -1.97 10.83 -3.08
CA ARG A 14 -2.04 9.55 -2.37
C ARG A 14 -3.36 8.82 -2.65
N ASN A 15 -4.49 9.53 -2.56
CA ASN A 15 -5.80 8.91 -2.79
C ASN A 15 -5.97 8.45 -4.24
N ALA A 16 -5.51 9.23 -5.21
CA ALA A 16 -5.55 8.85 -6.62
C ALA A 16 -4.72 7.58 -6.89
N LEU A 17 -3.53 7.45 -6.30
CA LEU A 17 -2.71 6.24 -6.41
C LEU A 17 -3.40 5.01 -5.81
N TRP A 18 -4.05 5.18 -4.65
CA TRP A 18 -4.86 4.10 -4.05
C TRP A 18 -6.03 3.68 -4.92
N GLU A 19 -6.70 4.63 -5.58
CA GLU A 19 -7.79 4.34 -6.52
C GLU A 19 -7.29 3.57 -7.74
N ARG A 20 -6.16 4.00 -8.33
CA ARG A 20 -5.53 3.30 -9.46
C ARG A 20 -5.13 1.88 -9.10
N LEU A 21 -4.52 1.65 -7.94
CA LEU A 21 -4.18 0.29 -7.47
C LEU A 21 -5.39 -0.60 -7.29
N ARG A 22 -6.54 -0.07 -6.83
CA ARG A 22 -7.78 -0.84 -6.70
C ARG A 22 -8.46 -1.14 -8.04
N ALA A 23 -8.23 -0.31 -9.04
CA ALA A 23 -8.82 -0.46 -10.37
C ALA A 23 -7.94 -1.31 -11.31
N ALA A 24 -6.63 -1.34 -11.10
CA ALA A 24 -5.68 -2.09 -11.92
C ALA A 24 -5.70 -3.59 -11.60
N GLU A 25 -5.46 -4.42 -12.61
CA GLU A 25 -5.21 -5.83 -12.42
C GLU A 25 -3.83 -6.04 -11.79
N THR A 26 -3.73 -6.87 -10.75
CA THR A 26 -2.48 -7.11 -9.99
C THR A 26 -1.32 -7.61 -10.83
N SER A 27 -1.60 -8.26 -11.96
CA SER A 27 -0.59 -8.81 -12.87
C SER A 27 -0.16 -7.81 -13.95
N SER A 28 -0.73 -6.61 -13.96
CA SER A 28 -0.45 -5.59 -14.96
C SER A 28 0.81 -4.79 -14.60
N PRO A 29 1.61 -4.34 -15.60
CA PRO A 29 2.71 -3.41 -15.37
C PRO A 29 2.25 -2.12 -14.70
N GLU A 30 1.05 -1.63 -15.02
CA GLU A 30 0.49 -0.42 -14.43
C GLU A 30 0.30 -0.56 -12.91
N PHE A 31 -0.05 -1.75 -12.43
CA PHE A 31 -0.17 -2.02 -11.00
C PHE A 31 1.18 -1.86 -10.29
N GLU A 32 2.23 -2.48 -10.83
CA GLU A 32 3.58 -2.41 -10.28
C GLU A 32 4.13 -0.98 -10.28
N GLU A 33 3.97 -0.25 -11.39
CA GLU A 33 4.37 1.15 -11.49
C GLU A 33 3.64 2.05 -10.47
N THR A 34 2.33 1.86 -10.32
CA THR A 34 1.51 2.62 -9.37
C THR A 34 1.90 2.28 -7.92
N LEU A 35 2.27 1.03 -7.66
CA LEU A 35 2.72 0.58 -6.35
C LEU A 35 4.05 1.23 -5.97
N ASP A 36 5.01 1.26 -6.88
CA ASP A 36 6.30 1.93 -6.68
C ASP A 36 6.12 3.43 -6.45
N GLU A 37 5.23 4.09 -7.19
CA GLU A 37 4.92 5.51 -6.99
C GLU A 37 4.31 5.77 -5.61
N LEU A 38 3.37 4.92 -5.18
CA LEU A 38 2.76 5.03 -3.85
C LEU A 38 3.79 4.78 -2.75
N GLN A 39 4.64 3.76 -2.90
CA GLN A 39 5.73 3.44 -1.98
C GLN A 39 6.68 4.63 -1.84
N ALA A 40 7.09 5.27 -2.94
CA ALA A 40 7.92 6.47 -2.89
C ALA A 40 7.22 7.66 -2.21
N LEU A 41 5.89 7.77 -2.33
CA LEU A 41 5.13 8.89 -1.78
C LEU A 41 4.88 8.80 -0.26
N ILE A 42 4.61 7.60 0.26
CA ILE A 42 4.25 7.39 1.67
C ILE A 42 5.31 6.62 2.47
N HIS A 43 6.37 6.16 1.80
CA HIS A 43 7.47 5.38 2.37
C HIS A 43 7.02 4.11 3.09
N TRP A 44 5.95 3.47 2.60
CA TRP A 44 5.48 2.19 3.14
C TRP A 44 6.08 1.03 2.34
N PRO A 45 6.44 -0.08 3.00
CA PRO A 45 6.88 -1.28 2.30
C PRO A 45 5.73 -1.87 1.49
N ARG A 46 6.07 -2.52 0.37
CA ARG A 46 5.14 -3.21 -0.53
C ARG A 46 4.10 -4.05 0.21
N GLU A 47 4.53 -4.89 1.15
CA GLU A 47 3.66 -5.77 1.94
C GLU A 47 2.54 -5.01 2.66
N ARG A 48 2.87 -3.84 3.23
CA ARG A 48 1.90 -3.00 3.93
C ARG A 48 0.89 -2.36 2.97
N ILE A 49 1.34 -2.00 1.76
CA ILE A 49 0.46 -1.48 0.71
C ILE A 49 -0.49 -2.58 0.23
N LEU A 50 0.04 -3.77 -0.06
CA LEU A 50 -0.73 -4.94 -0.48
C LEU A 50 -1.76 -5.36 0.57
N ALA A 51 -1.40 -5.38 1.85
CA ALA A 51 -2.34 -5.61 2.95
C ALA A 51 -3.46 -4.55 2.98
N GLY A 52 -3.15 -3.29 2.68
CA GLY A 52 -4.13 -2.21 2.56
C GLY A 52 -5.08 -2.36 1.36
N LEU A 53 -4.70 -3.13 0.34
CA LEU A 53 -5.55 -3.51 -0.80
C LEU A 53 -6.38 -4.77 -0.51
N GLY A 54 -6.18 -5.42 0.64
CA GLY A 54 -6.83 -6.69 0.98
C GLY A 54 -6.13 -7.91 0.38
N PHE A 55 -4.96 -7.75 -0.24
CA PHE A 55 -4.14 -8.90 -0.61
C PHE A 55 -3.51 -9.47 0.65
N PRO A 56 -3.53 -10.81 0.83
CA PRO A 56 -2.68 -11.44 1.81
C PRO A 56 -1.25 -11.23 1.33
N GLY A 57 -0.59 -10.15 1.77
CA GLY A 57 0.85 -10.19 1.90
C GLY A 57 1.15 -11.42 2.74
N GLU A 58 2.15 -12.21 2.35
CA GLU A 58 2.60 -13.40 3.08
C GLU A 58 2.75 -13.01 4.55
N THR A 59 1.66 -13.24 5.29
CA THR A 59 1.59 -12.88 6.68
C THR A 59 2.45 -13.98 7.27
N PRO A 60 3.59 -13.69 7.91
CA PRO A 60 4.29 -14.75 8.64
C PRO A 60 3.20 -15.39 9.51
N GLY A 61 2.94 -16.67 9.23
CA GLY A 61 1.74 -17.36 9.69
C GLY A 61 1.55 -17.18 11.19
N PRO A 62 0.33 -17.40 11.72
CA PRO A 62 0.13 -17.32 13.15
C PRO A 62 1.24 -18.12 13.82
N THR A 63 2.04 -17.48 14.68
CA THR A 63 2.86 -18.20 15.63
C THR A 63 1.87 -18.95 16.50
N THR A 64 1.49 -20.15 16.06
CA THR A 64 0.90 -21.18 16.89
C THR A 64 2.04 -21.70 17.76
N ASP A 65 2.47 -20.86 18.68
CA ASP A 65 3.13 -21.30 19.90
C ASP A 65 2.07 -21.28 20.99
N ARG A 66 1.16 -22.26 20.89
CA ARG A 66 0.38 -22.72 22.04
C ARG A 66 0.38 -24.24 22.02
N SER A 67 1.58 -24.80 21.93
CA SER A 67 1.84 -26.11 22.51
C SER A 67 2.27 -25.85 23.95
N ASP A 68 1.33 -25.92 24.88
CA ASP A 68 1.69 -26.35 26.23
C ASP A 68 0.62 -27.34 26.69
N SER A 69 1.14 -28.49 27.12
CA SER A 69 0.47 -29.77 27.33
C SER A 69 -0.18 -29.88 28.70
#